data_AF-A0A945H9E0-F1
#
_entry.id   AF-A0A945H9E0-F1
#
_cell.length_a   1.000
_cell.length_b   1.000
_cell.length_c   1.000
_cell.angle_alpha   90.00
_cell.angle_beta   90.00
_cell.angle_gamma   90.00
#
_symmetry.space_group_name_H-M   'P 1'
#
loop_
_entity.id
_entity.type
_entity.pdbx_description
1 polymer ?
#
loop_
_entity_poly.entity_id
_entity_poly.type
_entity_poly.pdbx_seq_one_letter_code
_entity_poly.pdbx_strand_id
1 'polypeptide(L)'
;MFLRITTLLALSVASLLAAENNLKWTALPDLPGGLGVAGPFVGVHNDALIIGGGANFPDGVPWRPTAGGGVSAKVYHDTIHVITRDGDGYSIAEAKAKLPRTLGYGISVPTADGVLCIGGEWREAGVTHRSAKVFAFGQADGQVVIDENYPALPKDTTASAGALVGETVYVAGGNSGDGATKNFWALDLAKRGTDDFKWVALPPWDGPARTHLLASVQHDGATDCLYIFSGRMKDGDGH
;
A
#
# COMPACT_ATOMS: atom_id res chain seq x y z
N MET A 1 -31.29 27.55 -37.26
CA MET A 1 -31.58 27.47 -35.80
C MET A 1 -32.15 26.10 -35.42
N PHE A 2 -33.16 25.59 -36.12
CA PHE A 2 -33.76 24.26 -35.87
C PHE A 2 -32.77 23.08 -35.93
N LEU A 3 -31.83 23.04 -36.87
CA LEU A 3 -30.87 21.93 -37.01
C LEU A 3 -29.87 21.85 -35.84
N ARG A 4 -29.58 22.96 -35.14
CA ARG A 4 -28.66 22.98 -33.98
C ARG A 4 -29.34 22.52 -32.69
N ILE A 5 -30.65 22.72 -32.58
CA ILE A 5 -31.46 22.29 -31.43
C ILE A 5 -31.69 20.78 -31.47
N THR A 6 -31.89 20.20 -32.65
CA THR A 6 -32.04 18.75 -32.82
C THR A 6 -30.75 17.97 -32.54
N THR A 7 -29.57 18.51 -32.88
CA THR A 7 -28.29 17.86 -32.54
C THR A 7 -28.00 17.88 -31.03
N LEU A 8 -28.28 19.00 -30.34
CA LEU A 8 -28.13 19.07 -28.88
C LEU A 8 -29.10 18.13 -28.14
N LEU A 9 -30.33 17.99 -28.63
CA LEU A 9 -31.30 17.06 -28.04
C LEU A 9 -30.83 15.60 -28.21
N ALA A 10 -30.30 15.23 -29.39
CA ALA A 10 -29.79 13.88 -29.65
C ALA A 10 -28.58 13.51 -28.76
N LEU A 11 -27.65 14.44 -28.50
CA LEU A 11 -26.54 14.21 -27.57
C LEU A 11 -27.02 14.08 -26.11
N SER A 12 -28.03 14.84 -25.69
CA SER A 12 -28.57 14.77 -24.32
C SER A 12 -29.25 13.42 -24.02
N VAL A 13 -29.89 12.82 -25.03
CA VAL A 13 -30.52 11.49 -24.92
C VAL A 13 -29.47 10.38 -24.87
N ALA A 14 -28.36 10.51 -25.63
CA ALA A 14 -27.24 9.57 -25.56
C ALA A 14 -26.54 9.59 -24.19
N SER A 15 -26.43 10.76 -23.54
CA SER A 15 -25.89 10.86 -22.17
C SER A 15 -26.82 10.30 -21.10
N LEU A 16 -28.16 10.34 -21.29
CA LEU A 16 -29.09 9.67 -20.39
C LEU A 16 -29.07 8.14 -20.55
N LEU A 17 -28.78 7.63 -21.75
CA LEU A 17 -28.62 6.19 -22.01
C LEU A 17 -27.25 5.64 -21.57
N ALA A 18 -26.27 6.50 -21.28
CA ALA A 18 -24.94 6.11 -20.78
C ALA A 18 -24.91 5.87 -19.26
N ALA A 19 -26.03 6.02 -18.57
CA ALA A 19 -26.11 5.97 -17.11
C ALA A 19 -26.57 4.60 -16.58
N GLU A 20 -25.87 3.51 -16.94
CA GLU A 20 -25.89 2.26 -16.16
C GLU A 20 -24.51 1.56 -16.14
N ASN A 21 -23.43 2.31 -15.99
CA ASN A 21 -22.16 1.73 -15.56
C ASN A 21 -22.15 1.57 -14.04
N ASN A 22 -23.01 0.68 -13.54
CA ASN A 22 -23.02 0.31 -12.13
C ASN A 22 -21.74 -0.48 -11.84
N LEU A 23 -20.77 0.16 -11.19
CA LEU A 23 -19.67 -0.56 -10.54
C LEU A 23 -20.28 -1.59 -9.58
N LYS A 24 -20.19 -2.86 -9.95
CA LYS A 24 -20.68 -3.96 -9.12
C LYS A 24 -19.57 -4.38 -8.18
N TRP A 25 -19.79 -4.13 -6.90
CA TRP A 25 -18.90 -4.57 -5.84
C TRP A 25 -19.36 -5.92 -5.31
N THR A 26 -18.42 -6.85 -5.18
CA THR A 26 -18.63 -8.13 -4.53
C THR A 26 -17.62 -8.25 -3.41
N ALA A 27 -18.10 -8.60 -2.21
CA ALA A 27 -17.22 -8.81 -1.07
C ALA A 27 -16.33 -10.03 -1.33
N LEU A 28 -15.03 -9.87 -1.08
CA LEU A 28 -14.12 -11.00 -0.91
C LEU A 28 -14.32 -11.59 0.50
N PRO A 29 -13.85 -12.84 0.74
CA PRO A 29 -13.90 -13.43 2.08
C PRO A 29 -13.23 -12.53 3.12
N ASP A 30 -13.84 -12.44 4.31
CA ASP A 30 -13.28 -11.71 5.43
C ASP A 30 -11.97 -12.33 5.93
N LEU A 31 -11.09 -11.49 6.48
CA LEU A 31 -9.94 -11.98 7.23
C LEU A 31 -10.41 -12.77 8.46
N PRO A 32 -9.78 -13.92 8.79
CA PRO A 32 -10.11 -14.69 9.98
C PRO A 32 -10.05 -13.83 11.26
N GLY A 33 -10.96 -14.08 12.20
CA GLY A 33 -11.01 -13.36 13.48
C GLY A 33 -11.85 -12.07 13.51
N GLY A 34 -12.41 -11.63 12.38
CA GLY A 34 -13.50 -10.65 12.30
C GLY A 34 -13.15 -9.18 12.58
N LEU A 35 -11.99 -8.88 13.18
CA LEU A 35 -11.56 -7.49 13.46
C LEU A 35 -10.92 -6.80 12.25
N GLY A 36 -10.38 -7.58 11.30
CA GLY A 36 -9.52 -7.06 10.24
C GLY A 36 -8.21 -6.46 10.75
N VAL A 37 -7.47 -5.85 9.84
CA VAL A 37 -6.20 -5.16 10.12
C VAL A 37 -6.11 -3.85 9.33
N ALA A 38 -5.43 -2.86 9.91
CA ALA A 38 -5.11 -1.59 9.29
C ALA A 38 -3.65 -1.56 8.83
N GLY A 39 -3.42 -0.95 7.65
CA GLY A 39 -2.10 -0.87 7.02
C GLY A 39 -1.42 -2.22 6.73
N PRO A 40 -2.11 -3.28 6.28
CA PRO A 40 -1.41 -4.46 5.78
C PRO A 40 -0.64 -4.15 4.49
N PHE A 41 0.36 -4.97 4.18
CA PHE A 41 0.86 -5.08 2.82
C PHE A 41 -0.14 -5.88 1.99
N VAL A 42 -0.51 -5.38 0.80
CA VAL A 42 -1.52 -6.00 -0.06
C VAL A 42 -1.11 -5.90 -1.52
N GLY A 43 -1.21 -7.01 -2.25
CA GLY A 43 -1.06 -7.00 -3.71
C GLY A 43 -1.42 -8.34 -4.33
N VAL A 44 -1.49 -8.36 -5.65
CA VAL A 44 -1.80 -9.58 -6.43
C VAL A 44 -0.53 -10.09 -7.10
N HIS A 45 -0.28 -11.39 -7.03
CA HIS A 45 0.75 -12.07 -7.80
C HIS A 45 0.30 -13.48 -8.16
N ASN A 46 0.46 -13.90 -9.42
CA ASN A 46 -0.02 -15.18 -9.96
C ASN A 46 -1.47 -15.50 -9.57
N ASP A 47 -2.37 -14.56 -9.85
CA ASP A 47 -3.82 -14.63 -9.57
C ASP A 47 -4.22 -14.83 -8.10
N ALA A 48 -3.29 -14.64 -7.17
CA ALA A 48 -3.54 -14.67 -5.73
C ALA A 48 -3.40 -13.28 -5.12
N LEU A 49 -4.42 -12.85 -4.36
CA LEU A 49 -4.35 -11.65 -3.54
C LEU A 49 -3.68 -12.01 -2.21
N ILE A 50 -2.52 -11.42 -1.95
CA ILE A 50 -1.71 -11.67 -0.77
C ILE A 50 -1.87 -10.48 0.19
N ILE A 51 -2.19 -10.78 1.46
CA ILE A 51 -2.43 -9.80 2.53
C ILE A 51 -1.51 -10.16 3.69
N GLY A 52 -0.50 -9.33 3.98
CA GLY A 52 0.51 -9.60 5.00
C GLY A 52 0.60 -8.52 6.06
N GLY A 53 0.65 -8.94 7.33
CA GLY A 53 0.87 -8.07 8.48
C GLY A 53 -0.28 -7.11 8.75
N GLY A 54 0.05 -5.85 9.03
CA GLY A 54 -0.90 -4.83 9.48
C GLY A 54 -1.08 -4.84 11.00
N ALA A 55 -2.01 -4.03 11.49
CA ALA A 55 -2.25 -3.87 12.92
C ALA A 55 -3.72 -3.68 13.26
N ASN A 56 -4.11 -4.08 14.46
CA ASN A 56 -5.46 -3.85 14.99
C ASN A 56 -5.42 -3.57 16.50
N PHE A 57 -6.60 -3.48 17.10
CA PHE A 57 -6.80 -3.21 18.53
C PHE A 57 -7.70 -4.31 19.11
N PRO A 58 -7.14 -5.42 19.61
CA PRO A 58 -7.89 -6.62 19.95
C PRO A 58 -8.87 -6.43 21.13
N ASP A 59 -8.58 -5.48 22.02
CA ASP A 59 -9.38 -5.24 23.23
C ASP A 59 -10.41 -4.10 23.08
N GLY A 60 -10.58 -3.57 21.86
CA GLY A 60 -11.55 -2.52 21.54
C GLY A 60 -10.94 -1.30 20.85
N VAL A 61 -11.78 -0.34 20.47
CA VAL A 61 -11.34 0.85 19.72
C VAL A 61 -10.42 1.76 20.55
N PRO A 62 -9.39 2.39 19.94
CA PRO A 62 -8.38 3.15 20.69
C PRO A 62 -8.90 4.45 21.35
N TRP A 63 -10.10 4.92 21.00
CA TRP A 63 -10.72 6.12 21.58
C TRP A 63 -11.75 5.81 22.69
N ARG A 64 -11.86 4.55 23.14
CA ARG A 64 -12.73 4.17 24.25
C ARG A 64 -11.95 3.37 25.31
N PRO A 65 -12.30 3.49 26.60
CA PRO A 65 -11.76 2.61 27.63
C PRO A 65 -12.13 1.15 27.36
N THR A 66 -11.20 0.24 27.64
CA THR A 66 -11.48 -1.20 27.68
C THR A 66 -12.32 -1.54 28.90
N ALA A 67 -12.86 -2.77 28.96
CA ALA A 67 -13.60 -3.25 30.13
C ALA A 67 -12.78 -3.19 31.44
N GLY A 68 -11.44 -3.24 31.34
CA GLY A 68 -10.50 -3.09 32.44
C GLY A 68 -10.09 -1.64 32.76
N GLY A 69 -10.71 -0.64 32.13
CA GLY A 69 -10.42 0.79 32.35
C GLY A 69 -9.16 1.32 31.65
N GLY A 70 -8.48 0.51 30.84
CA GLY A 70 -7.31 0.90 30.06
C GLY A 70 -7.67 1.37 28.64
N VAL A 71 -6.67 1.52 27.77
CA VAL A 71 -6.88 1.74 26.32
C VAL A 71 -6.35 0.53 25.58
N SER A 72 -7.06 0.04 24.56
CA SER A 72 -6.57 -1.10 23.78
C SER A 72 -5.25 -0.74 23.10
N ALA A 73 -4.26 -1.61 23.24
CA ALA A 73 -2.98 -1.43 22.60
C ALA A 73 -3.07 -1.77 21.10
N LYS A 74 -2.41 -0.96 20.26
CA LYS A 74 -2.18 -1.31 18.85
C LYS A 74 -1.27 -2.54 18.79
N VAL A 75 -1.75 -3.64 18.23
CA VAL A 75 -1.02 -4.90 18.04
C VAL A 75 -0.73 -5.07 16.55
N TYR A 76 0.51 -5.40 16.21
CA TYR A 76 0.94 -5.67 14.84
C TYR A 76 1.04 -7.17 14.62
N HIS A 77 0.80 -7.60 13.39
CA HIS A 77 0.76 -9.02 13.01
C HIS A 77 1.88 -9.34 12.02
N ASP A 78 2.28 -10.60 12.00
CA ASP A 78 3.22 -11.20 11.04
C ASP A 78 2.54 -12.23 10.13
N THR A 79 1.23 -12.43 10.31
CA THR A 79 0.43 -13.40 9.56
C THR A 79 0.30 -12.96 8.10
N ILE A 80 0.19 -13.95 7.22
CA ILE A 80 -0.06 -13.74 5.79
C ILE A 80 -1.29 -14.56 5.42
N HIS A 81 -2.24 -13.90 4.77
CA HIS A 81 -3.43 -14.52 4.21
C HIS A 81 -3.41 -14.41 2.69
N VAL A 82 -3.95 -15.43 2.03
CA VAL A 82 -4.03 -15.50 0.57
C VAL A 82 -5.47 -15.73 0.18
N ILE A 83 -5.96 -14.93 -0.75
CA ILE A 83 -7.25 -15.12 -1.40
C ILE A 83 -7.01 -15.59 -2.84
N THR A 84 -7.56 -16.75 -3.16
CA THR A 84 -7.49 -17.36 -4.49
C THR A 84 -8.88 -17.63 -5.04
N ARG A 85 -9.01 -17.74 -6.36
CA ARG A 85 -10.26 -18.18 -7.00
C ARG A 85 -10.57 -19.62 -6.62
N ASP A 86 -11.84 -19.90 -6.34
CA ASP A 86 -12.38 -21.23 -6.08
C ASP A 86 -13.72 -21.37 -6.80
N GLY A 87 -13.71 -22.00 -7.98
CA GLY A 87 -14.83 -21.99 -8.92
C GLY A 87 -15.21 -20.57 -9.33
N ASP A 88 -16.49 -20.22 -9.15
CA ASP A 88 -17.03 -18.87 -9.40
C ASP A 88 -16.81 -17.90 -8.22
N GLY A 89 -16.23 -18.38 -7.13
CA GLY A 89 -16.02 -17.63 -5.90
C GLY A 89 -14.54 -17.41 -5.55
N TYR A 90 -14.33 -17.09 -4.28
CA TYR A 90 -13.01 -16.89 -3.70
C TYR A 90 -12.92 -17.62 -2.36
N SER A 91 -11.77 -18.22 -2.09
CA SER A 91 -11.43 -18.82 -0.81
C SER A 91 -10.26 -18.07 -0.17
N ILE A 92 -10.21 -18.07 1.16
CA ILE A 92 -9.12 -17.47 1.93
C ILE A 92 -8.42 -18.56 2.76
N ALA A 93 -7.10 -18.53 2.76
CA ALA A 93 -6.27 -19.38 3.60
C ALA A 93 -5.17 -18.56 4.29
N GLU A 94 -4.77 -18.99 5.50
CA GLU A 94 -3.54 -18.50 6.11
C GLU A 94 -2.35 -19.24 5.49
N ALA A 95 -1.36 -18.49 5.02
CA ALA A 95 -0.13 -19.05 4.48
C ALA A 95 0.72 -19.64 5.62
N LYS A 96 1.52 -20.66 5.30
CA LYS A 96 2.53 -21.19 6.22
C LYS A 96 3.67 -20.19 6.47
N ALA A 97 3.97 -19.36 5.48
CA ALA A 97 4.96 -18.30 5.60
C ALA A 97 4.47 -17.21 6.56
N LYS A 98 5.40 -16.61 7.29
CA LYS A 98 5.19 -15.47 8.18
C LYS A 98 6.14 -14.36 7.79
N LEU A 99 5.74 -13.12 8.01
CA LEU A 99 6.67 -12.01 7.93
C LEU A 99 7.84 -12.23 8.90
N PRO A 100 9.07 -11.78 8.56
CA PRO A 100 10.23 -11.89 9.45
C PRO A 100 10.03 -11.22 10.82
N ARG A 101 9.03 -10.33 10.92
CA ARG A 101 8.57 -9.68 12.14
C ARG A 101 7.13 -9.18 11.96
N THR A 102 6.50 -8.82 13.07
CA THR A 102 5.26 -8.03 13.01
C THR A 102 5.53 -6.67 12.36
N LEU A 103 4.71 -6.29 11.38
CA LEU A 103 4.94 -5.09 10.57
C LEU A 103 3.64 -4.61 9.91
N GLY A 104 3.47 -3.30 9.76
CA GLY A 104 2.38 -2.70 8.98
C GLY A 104 2.72 -1.28 8.54
N TYR A 105 1.80 -0.63 7.83
CA TYR A 105 1.91 0.75 7.34
C TYR A 105 3.15 0.98 6.44
N GLY A 106 3.60 -0.07 5.75
CA GLY A 106 4.58 0.03 4.66
C GLY A 106 3.91 0.25 3.30
N ILE A 107 4.70 0.21 2.24
CA ILE A 107 4.23 0.34 0.85
C ILE A 107 4.12 -1.04 0.22
N SER A 108 3.08 -1.26 -0.57
CA SER A 108 2.96 -2.41 -1.46
C SER A 108 3.00 -1.96 -2.92
N VAL A 109 3.94 -2.51 -3.68
CA VAL A 109 4.11 -2.23 -5.11
C VAL A 109 4.07 -3.57 -5.86
N PRO A 110 2.99 -3.85 -6.61
CA PRO A 110 2.97 -5.00 -7.50
C PRO A 110 4.06 -4.88 -8.57
N THR A 111 4.76 -5.98 -8.82
CA THR A 111 5.81 -6.13 -9.84
C THR A 111 5.60 -7.44 -10.59
N ALA A 112 6.35 -7.66 -11.67
CA ALA A 112 6.29 -8.92 -12.40
C ALA A 112 6.71 -10.15 -11.55
N ASP A 113 7.59 -9.95 -10.57
CA ASP A 113 8.17 -11.02 -9.76
C ASP A 113 7.49 -11.20 -8.39
N GLY A 114 6.51 -10.36 -8.06
CA GLY A 114 5.88 -10.36 -6.75
C GLY A 114 5.33 -9.02 -6.31
N VAL A 115 4.87 -8.96 -5.07
CA VAL A 115 4.43 -7.74 -4.41
C VAL A 115 5.56 -7.23 -3.53
N LEU A 116 6.24 -6.18 -3.99
CA LEU A 116 7.32 -5.54 -3.23
C LEU A 116 6.75 -4.80 -2.03
N CYS A 117 7.26 -5.12 -0.86
CA CYS A 117 6.86 -4.61 0.45
C CYS A 117 8.01 -3.79 1.03
N ILE A 118 7.76 -2.51 1.32
CA ILE A 118 8.81 -1.53 1.60
C ILE A 118 8.50 -0.79 2.90
N GLY A 119 9.46 -0.79 3.82
CA GLY A 119 9.41 -0.02 5.07
C GLY A 119 8.31 -0.49 6.03
N GLY A 120 7.67 0.47 6.70
CA GLY A 120 6.59 0.23 7.67
C GLY A 120 7.02 0.46 9.11
N GLU A 121 6.15 0.06 10.05
CA GLU A 121 6.35 0.22 11.48
C GLU A 121 5.89 -1.00 12.27
N TRP A 122 6.46 -1.14 13.47
CA TRP A 122 6.01 -2.10 14.47
C TRP A 122 6.06 -1.45 15.86
N ARG A 123 5.53 -2.16 16.86
CA ARG A 123 5.60 -1.72 18.25
C ARG A 123 6.25 -2.77 19.14
N GLU A 124 7.17 -2.32 19.98
CA GLU A 124 7.90 -3.15 20.94
C GLU A 124 8.07 -2.35 22.23
N ALA A 125 7.79 -2.97 23.39
CA ALA A 125 7.86 -2.31 24.69
C ALA A 125 7.15 -0.92 24.75
N GLY A 126 6.04 -0.77 24.03
CA GLY A 126 5.27 0.48 23.97
C GLY A 126 5.80 1.54 22.99
N VAL A 127 6.98 1.34 22.40
CA VAL A 127 7.64 2.26 21.46
C VAL A 127 7.34 1.86 20.01
N THR A 128 7.08 2.86 19.16
CA THR A 128 6.89 2.63 17.71
C THR A 128 8.23 2.78 16.99
N HIS A 129 8.63 1.73 16.30
CA HIS A 129 9.85 1.67 15.50
C HIS A 129 9.49 1.65 14.03
N ARG A 130 10.40 2.15 13.18
CA ARG A 130 10.23 2.14 11.72
C ARG A 130 11.19 1.14 11.11
N SER A 131 10.80 0.62 9.95
CA SER A 131 11.57 -0.37 9.21
C SER A 131 12.20 0.28 7.97
N ALA A 132 13.44 -0.10 7.68
CA ALA A 132 14.07 0.12 6.38
C ALA A 132 14.02 -1.13 5.49
N LYS A 133 13.40 -2.22 5.97
CA LYS A 133 13.39 -3.51 5.27
C LYS A 133 12.61 -3.41 3.95
N VAL A 134 13.14 -4.09 2.94
CA VAL A 134 12.49 -4.31 1.66
C VAL A 134 12.47 -5.82 1.41
N PHE A 135 11.34 -6.35 1.00
CA PHE A 135 11.15 -7.77 0.66
C PHE A 135 9.99 -7.88 -0.33
N ALA A 136 9.82 -9.02 -0.99
CA ALA A 136 8.68 -9.26 -1.88
C ALA A 136 7.91 -10.51 -1.47
N PHE A 137 6.58 -10.44 -1.53
CA PHE A 137 5.74 -11.62 -1.55
C PHE A 137 5.68 -12.18 -2.96
N GLY A 138 5.91 -13.49 -3.11
CA GLY A 138 5.58 -14.24 -4.30
C GLY A 138 4.52 -15.29 -3.98
N GLN A 139 3.88 -15.78 -5.03
CA GLN A 139 2.98 -16.93 -4.99
C GLN A 139 3.51 -17.93 -6.02
N ALA A 140 3.95 -19.09 -5.56
CA ALA A 140 4.51 -20.15 -6.40
C ALA A 140 4.05 -21.51 -5.86
N ASP A 141 3.63 -22.41 -6.74
CA ASP A 141 3.22 -23.79 -6.39
C ASP A 141 2.17 -23.85 -5.25
N GLY A 142 1.22 -22.90 -5.27
CA GLY A 142 0.17 -22.81 -4.26
C GLY A 142 0.63 -22.28 -2.89
N GLN A 143 1.86 -21.78 -2.77
CA GLN A 143 2.44 -21.29 -1.53
C GLN A 143 2.94 -19.85 -1.66
N VAL A 144 2.89 -19.12 -0.55
CA VAL A 144 3.54 -17.81 -0.45
C VAL A 144 5.03 -18.02 -0.20
N VAL A 145 5.84 -17.33 -0.99
CA VAL A 145 7.29 -17.21 -0.79
C VAL A 145 7.63 -15.77 -0.40
N ILE A 146 8.67 -15.60 0.41
CA ILE A 146 9.18 -14.28 0.79
C ILE A 146 10.60 -14.17 0.28
N ASP A 147 10.82 -13.19 -0.59
CA ASP A 147 12.12 -12.85 -1.13
C ASP A 147 12.66 -11.62 -0.41
N GLU A 148 13.69 -11.80 0.40
CA GLU A 148 14.32 -10.73 1.18
C GLU A 148 15.56 -10.14 0.49
N ASN A 149 15.88 -10.56 -0.73
CA ASN A 149 17.07 -10.12 -1.45
C ASN A 149 16.84 -8.78 -2.17
N TYR A 150 16.69 -7.74 -1.35
CA TYR A 150 16.52 -6.35 -1.76
C TYR A 150 17.37 -5.42 -0.87
N PRO A 151 17.92 -4.32 -1.43
CA PRO A 151 18.62 -3.33 -0.62
C PRO A 151 17.64 -2.65 0.34
N ALA A 152 18.06 -2.47 1.60
CA ALA A 152 17.30 -1.71 2.58
C ALA A 152 17.15 -0.24 2.13
N LEU A 153 16.05 0.39 2.55
CA LEU A 153 15.84 1.83 2.33
C LEU A 153 17.00 2.66 2.92
N PRO A 154 17.32 3.81 2.32
CA PRO A 154 18.34 4.72 2.86
C PRO A 154 18.07 5.18 4.30
N LYS A 155 16.80 5.24 4.70
CA LYS A 155 16.36 5.53 6.07
C LYS A 155 15.09 4.75 6.41
N ASP A 156 14.96 4.35 7.67
CA ASP A 156 13.75 3.74 8.20
C ASP A 156 12.55 4.71 8.10
N THR A 157 11.43 4.21 7.58
CA THR A 157 10.24 5.04 7.39
C THR A 157 8.96 4.23 7.41
N THR A 158 7.87 4.88 7.78
CA THR A 158 6.50 4.35 7.81
C THR A 158 5.56 5.32 7.13
N ALA A 159 4.39 4.85 6.69
CA ALA A 159 3.36 5.65 6.04
C ALA A 159 3.92 6.53 4.90
N SER A 160 4.89 5.97 4.18
CA SER A 160 5.36 6.48 2.90
C SER A 160 4.41 6.02 1.80
N ALA A 161 4.56 6.56 0.59
CA ALA A 161 3.90 6.04 -0.59
C ALA A 161 4.93 5.63 -1.62
N GLY A 162 4.56 4.73 -2.51
CA GLY A 162 5.42 4.38 -3.62
C GLY A 162 4.65 3.69 -4.73
N ALA A 163 5.25 3.70 -5.90
CA ALA A 163 4.69 3.10 -7.10
C ALA A 163 5.80 2.76 -8.11
N LEU A 164 5.46 1.91 -9.07
CA LEU A 164 6.36 1.46 -10.13
C LEU A 164 6.09 2.25 -11.42
N VAL A 165 7.13 2.88 -11.98
CA VAL A 165 7.11 3.47 -13.33
C VAL A 165 8.13 2.71 -14.18
N GLY A 166 7.68 2.00 -15.21
CA GLY A 166 8.53 1.06 -15.94
C GLY A 166 9.10 0.00 -14.98
N GLU A 167 10.42 -0.05 -14.86
CA GLU A 167 11.14 -0.95 -13.94
C GLU A 167 11.65 -0.25 -12.68
N THR A 168 11.34 1.04 -12.50
CA THR A 168 11.83 1.82 -11.36
C THR A 168 10.74 2.03 -10.32
N VAL A 169 11.00 1.57 -9.11
CA VAL A 169 10.16 1.81 -7.93
C VAL A 169 10.55 3.14 -7.31
N TYR A 170 9.55 4.00 -7.11
CA TYR A 170 9.71 5.29 -6.44
C TYR A 170 9.07 5.24 -5.06
N VAL A 171 9.74 5.83 -4.07
CA VAL A 171 9.26 5.97 -2.69
C VAL A 171 9.28 7.43 -2.31
N ALA A 172 8.16 7.96 -1.84
CA ALA A 172 7.97 9.35 -1.47
C ALA A 172 7.44 9.50 -0.04
N GLY A 173 7.96 10.49 0.67
CA GLY A 173 7.49 10.92 1.99
C GLY A 173 7.68 9.89 3.09
N GLY A 174 6.70 9.87 4.00
CA GLY A 174 6.71 9.02 5.19
C GLY A 174 7.13 9.75 6.45
N ASN A 175 7.23 8.98 7.53
CA ASN A 175 7.63 9.45 8.85
C ASN A 175 8.83 8.65 9.36
N SER A 176 9.93 9.33 9.70
CA SER A 176 11.15 8.71 10.22
C SER A 176 11.26 8.73 11.75
N GLY A 177 10.17 9.06 12.46
CA GLY A 177 10.10 9.28 13.91
C GLY A 177 9.97 10.74 14.31
N ASP A 178 10.56 11.64 13.51
CA ASP A 178 10.63 13.07 13.81
C ASP A 178 9.55 13.88 13.07
N GLY A 179 8.58 13.20 12.45
CA GLY A 179 7.51 13.81 11.66
C GLY A 179 7.59 13.49 10.18
N ALA A 180 6.78 14.21 9.40
CA ALA A 180 6.69 14.03 7.95
C ALA A 180 8.04 14.35 7.28
N THR A 181 8.37 13.61 6.21
CA THR A 181 9.65 13.74 5.51
C THR A 181 9.48 14.17 4.05
N LYS A 182 10.58 14.62 3.44
CA LYS A 182 10.74 14.82 1.99
C LYS A 182 11.56 13.68 1.36
N ASN A 183 11.49 12.48 1.93
CA ASN A 183 12.19 11.36 1.34
C ASN A 183 11.69 11.18 -0.10
N PHE A 184 12.61 11.08 -1.05
CA PHE A 184 12.29 10.70 -2.41
C PHE A 184 13.43 9.83 -2.95
N TRP A 185 13.11 8.55 -3.13
CA TRP A 185 14.09 7.54 -3.50
C TRP A 185 13.59 6.71 -4.68
N ALA A 186 14.53 6.25 -5.49
CA ALA A 186 14.27 5.34 -6.60
C ALA A 186 15.12 4.07 -6.48
N LEU A 187 14.53 2.93 -6.82
CA LEU A 187 15.22 1.66 -7.01
C LEU A 187 14.87 1.11 -8.38
N ASP A 188 15.88 0.91 -9.21
CA ASP A 188 15.74 0.31 -10.53
C ASP A 188 15.80 -1.22 -10.42
N LEU A 189 14.67 -1.89 -10.65
CA LEU A 189 14.54 -3.33 -10.56
C LEU A 189 15.29 -4.06 -11.68
N ALA A 190 15.52 -3.41 -12.83
CA ALA A 190 16.31 -3.99 -13.92
C ALA A 190 17.77 -4.23 -13.53
N LYS A 191 18.25 -3.57 -12.47
CA LYS A 191 19.61 -3.72 -11.96
C LYS A 191 19.78 -4.86 -10.97
N ARG A 192 18.72 -5.61 -10.66
CA ARG A 192 18.75 -6.69 -9.67
C ARG A 192 19.86 -7.70 -9.98
N GLY A 193 20.61 -8.08 -8.95
CA GLY A 193 21.76 -8.99 -9.09
C GLY A 193 23.07 -8.32 -9.53
N THR A 194 23.08 -7.00 -9.72
CA THR A 194 24.30 -6.22 -10.01
C THR A 194 24.70 -5.35 -8.82
N ASP A 195 25.94 -4.84 -8.81
CA ASP A 195 26.46 -3.93 -7.79
C ASP A 195 25.73 -2.57 -7.76
N ASP A 196 24.99 -2.24 -8.82
CA ASP A 196 24.19 -1.02 -8.92
C ASP A 196 22.74 -1.18 -8.47
N PHE A 197 22.36 -2.35 -7.93
CA PHE A 197 21.05 -2.57 -7.32
C PHE A 197 20.94 -1.88 -5.96
N LYS A 198 20.80 -0.55 -5.98
CA LYS A 198 20.80 0.31 -4.80
C LYS A 198 19.81 1.45 -4.94
N TRP A 199 19.30 1.92 -3.80
CA TRP A 199 18.46 3.09 -3.74
C TRP A 199 19.24 4.36 -4.09
N VAL A 200 18.64 5.22 -4.90
CA VAL A 200 19.17 6.54 -5.27
C VAL A 200 18.24 7.61 -4.71
N ALA A 201 18.81 8.62 -4.04
CA ALA A 201 18.05 9.80 -3.62
C ALA A 201 17.82 10.75 -4.78
N LEU A 202 16.59 11.22 -4.90
CA LEU A 202 16.14 12.12 -5.95
C LEU A 202 15.78 13.51 -5.36
N PRO A 203 15.83 14.58 -6.17
CA PRO A 203 15.30 15.88 -5.78
C PRO A 203 13.81 15.77 -5.42
N PRO A 204 13.38 16.12 -4.20
CA PRO A 204 12.01 15.96 -3.77
C PRO A 204 11.08 16.96 -4.48
N TRP A 205 9.77 16.78 -4.30
CA TRP A 205 8.76 17.69 -4.83
C TRP A 205 8.82 19.08 -4.20
N ASP A 206 8.29 20.05 -4.95
CA ASP A 206 8.00 21.38 -4.46
C ASP A 206 6.82 21.35 -3.48
N GLY A 207 6.99 22.00 -2.33
CA GLY A 207 6.00 22.02 -1.26
C GLY A 207 6.45 21.31 0.03
N PRO A 208 5.55 21.08 0.99
CA PRO A 208 5.89 20.57 2.32
C PRO A 208 6.21 19.07 2.30
N ALA A 209 6.91 18.59 3.32
CA ALA A 209 7.03 17.17 3.63
C ALA A 209 5.66 16.52 3.87
N ARG A 210 5.57 15.20 3.68
CA ARG A 210 4.29 14.47 3.74
C ARG A 210 4.47 13.08 4.37
N THR A 211 3.50 12.66 5.19
CA THR A 211 3.30 11.26 5.61
C THR A 211 1.85 10.86 5.36
N HIS A 212 1.54 9.56 5.25
CA HIS A 212 0.20 9.04 4.94
C HIS A 212 -0.33 9.59 3.61
N LEU A 213 0.58 9.86 2.68
CA LEU A 213 0.28 10.30 1.32
C LEU A 213 -0.07 9.10 0.42
N LEU A 214 -0.50 9.40 -0.80
CA LEU A 214 -0.72 8.42 -1.85
C LEU A 214 0.23 8.67 -3.02
N ALA A 215 0.59 7.59 -3.70
CA ALA A 215 1.34 7.61 -4.95
C ALA A 215 0.55 6.81 -5.99
N SER A 216 0.48 7.32 -7.21
CA SER A 216 -0.15 6.65 -8.34
C SER A 216 0.66 6.92 -9.60
N VAL A 217 0.63 5.98 -10.53
CA VAL A 217 1.26 6.12 -11.84
C VAL A 217 0.18 6.16 -12.89
N GLN A 218 0.23 7.18 -13.73
CA GLN A 218 -0.74 7.39 -14.79
C GLN A 218 -0.06 8.02 -16.00
N HIS A 219 -0.39 7.53 -17.18
CA HIS A 219 0.04 8.13 -18.43
C HIS A 219 -0.66 9.48 -18.64
N ASP A 220 0.10 10.55 -18.87
CA ASP A 220 -0.44 11.91 -19.04
C ASP A 220 -0.78 12.27 -20.50
N GLY A 221 -0.50 11.36 -21.43
CA GLY A 221 -0.65 11.54 -22.87
C GLY A 221 0.68 11.59 -23.61
N ALA A 222 1.80 11.77 -22.90
CA ALA A 222 3.15 11.72 -23.45
C ALA A 222 4.03 10.66 -22.75
N THR A 223 3.91 10.52 -21.43
CA THR A 223 4.68 9.56 -20.64
C THR A 223 3.92 9.10 -19.41
N ASP A 224 4.36 7.97 -18.84
CA ASP A 224 3.95 7.60 -17.49
C ASP A 224 4.54 8.58 -16.48
N CYS A 225 3.67 9.11 -15.63
CA CYS A 225 3.99 10.10 -14.62
C CYS A 225 3.68 9.54 -13.23
N LEU A 226 4.59 9.80 -12.28
CA LEU A 226 4.35 9.56 -10.87
C LEU A 226 3.61 10.76 -10.27
N TYR A 227 2.40 10.53 -9.78
CA TYR A 227 1.61 11.50 -9.05
C TYR A 227 1.64 11.18 -7.56
N ILE A 228 1.96 12.19 -6.75
CA ILE A 228 1.80 12.14 -5.30
C ILE A 228 0.76 13.15 -4.85
N PHE A 229 -0.12 12.75 -3.94
CA PHE A 229 -1.18 13.63 -3.46
C PHE A 229 -1.61 13.25 -2.05
N SER A 230 -2.40 14.13 -1.43
CA SER A 230 -2.85 14.00 -0.04
C SER A 230 -1.67 13.99 0.96
N GLY A 231 -1.86 13.33 2.09
CA GLY A 231 -0.92 13.25 3.20
C GLY A 231 -1.16 14.33 4.24
N ARG A 232 -0.47 14.15 5.36
CA ARG A 232 -0.51 15.04 6.52
C ARG A 232 0.89 15.38 6.97
N MET A 233 1.01 16.52 7.65
CA MET A 233 2.18 17.01 8.35
C MET A 233 1.64 17.72 9.59
N LYS A 234 2.29 17.52 10.74
CA LYS A 234 2.01 18.38 11.89
C LYS A 234 2.52 19.79 11.59
N ASP A 235 1.64 20.77 11.61
CA ASP A 235 2.07 22.17 11.55
C ASP A 235 2.72 22.62 12.87
N GLY A 236 3.19 23.87 12.90
CA GLY A 236 3.79 24.46 14.10
C GLY A 236 2.85 24.56 15.30
N ASP A 237 1.54 24.46 15.07
CA ASP A 237 0.49 24.51 16.10
C ASP A 237 0.05 23.10 16.54
N GLY A 238 0.62 22.05 15.92
CA GLY A 238 0.41 20.65 16.27
C GLY A 238 -0.83 19.99 15.66
N HIS A 239 -1.44 20.61 14.64
CA HIS A 239 -2.59 20.08 13.91
C HIS A 239 -2.21 19.06 12.83
#